data_AF-A1YTZ9-F1
#
_entry.id   AF-A1YTZ9-F1
#
_cell.length_a   1.000
_cell.length_b   1.000
_cell.length_c   1.000
_cell.angle_alpha   90.00
_cell.angle_beta   90.00
_cell.angle_gamma   90.00
#
_symmetry.space_group_name_H-M   'P 1'
#
loop_
_entity.id
_entity.type
_entity.pdbx_description
1 polymer ?
#
loop_
_entity_poly.entity_id
_entity_poly.type
_entity_poly.pdbx_seq_one_letter_code
_entity_poly.pdbx_strand_id
1 'polypeptide(L)'
;MAIANKNIIFVAGLGGIGLDTSREIVKSGPKNLVILDRIENPTAIAELKALNPKVTVTFYPYDVTVPVAETTKLLKTIFAKLKTVDLLINGAGILDDHQIERTIAVNFTGTVNTTTAIVEFWDKRKGGPGGVIANICSVTGFNAIYQVPVYSASKAAALSFTNSLARLAPITGVTAYSINPGITRTPLVHKFNSWLDVEPRVGELLLEHPTQTTLECAQNFVKAIEANQNGAIWQLD
;
A
#
# COMPACT_ATOMS: atom_id res chain seq x y z
N MET A 1 5.04 4.22 15.53
CA MET A 1 5.98 5.30 15.21
C MET A 1 5.17 6.58 15.10
N ALA A 2 5.61 7.68 15.72
CA ALA A 2 4.95 8.97 15.51
C ALA A 2 5.09 9.39 14.03
N ILE A 3 3.96 9.69 13.37
CA ILE A 3 3.93 10.16 11.97
C ILE A 3 4.45 11.61 11.86
N ALA A 4 4.33 12.39 12.93
CA ALA A 4 4.77 13.77 12.96
C ALA A 4 6.23 13.93 12.50
N ASN A 5 6.47 14.88 11.59
CA ASN A 5 7.78 15.19 11.00
C ASN A 5 8.44 14.06 10.17
N LYS A 6 7.70 13.00 9.80
CA LYS A 6 8.22 11.90 8.97
C LYS A 6 8.17 12.17 7.47
N ASN A 7 9.03 11.50 6.72
CA ASN A 7 9.02 11.45 5.27
C ASN A 7 8.40 10.12 4.82
N ILE A 8 7.22 10.16 4.22
CA ILE A 8 6.43 8.97 3.86
C ILE A 8 6.29 8.90 2.34
N ILE A 9 6.56 7.73 1.77
CA ILE A 9 6.18 7.39 0.40
C ILE A 9 4.93 6.52 0.46
N PHE A 10 3.88 6.89 -0.26
CA PHE A 10 2.65 6.11 -0.40
C PHE A 10 2.39 5.80 -1.87
N VAL A 11 2.60 4.54 -2.24
CA VAL A 11 2.21 3.99 -3.54
C VAL A 11 0.71 3.72 -3.55
N ALA A 12 -0.01 4.24 -4.54
CA ALA A 12 -1.46 4.19 -4.64
C ALA A 12 -2.23 4.94 -3.53
N GLY A 13 -1.70 6.10 -3.12
CA GLY A 13 -2.28 6.93 -2.07
C GLY A 13 -3.53 7.72 -2.47
N LEU A 14 -3.97 7.71 -3.74
CA LEU A 14 -5.11 8.51 -4.23
C LEU A 14 -6.37 7.68 -4.54
N GLY A 15 -6.32 6.35 -4.46
CA GLY A 15 -7.44 5.46 -4.74
C GLY A 15 -8.10 4.90 -3.48
N GLY A 16 -9.40 4.60 -3.54
CA GLY A 16 -10.13 3.84 -2.51
C GLY A 16 -9.74 4.15 -1.06
N ILE A 17 -9.29 3.13 -0.32
CA ILE A 17 -8.80 3.24 1.06
C ILE A 17 -7.57 4.16 1.17
N GLY A 18 -6.73 4.21 0.14
CA GLY A 18 -5.52 5.02 0.10
C GLY A 18 -5.79 6.52 0.23
N LEU A 19 -6.87 7.03 -0.35
CA LEU A 19 -7.21 8.46 -0.25
C LEU A 19 -7.60 8.84 1.19
N ASP A 20 -8.51 8.09 1.83
CA ASP A 20 -8.87 8.35 3.22
C ASP A 20 -7.70 8.12 4.17
N THR A 21 -6.86 7.12 3.90
CA THR A 21 -5.63 6.91 4.65
C THR A 21 -4.66 8.09 4.49
N SER A 22 -4.53 8.63 3.27
CA SER A 22 -3.72 9.84 3.03
C SER A 22 -4.28 11.05 3.78
N ARG A 23 -5.61 11.21 3.87
CA ARG A 23 -6.24 12.27 4.68
C ARG A 23 -5.85 12.15 6.15
N GLU A 24 -5.95 10.96 6.73
CA GLU A 24 -5.57 10.72 8.13
C GLU A 24 -4.06 10.89 8.35
N ILE A 25 -3.22 10.40 7.43
CA ILE A 25 -1.76 10.61 7.49
C ILE A 25 -1.42 12.11 7.50
N VAL A 26 -2.01 12.90 6.60
CA VAL A 26 -1.75 14.35 6.52
C VAL A 26 -2.18 15.08 7.82
N LYS A 27 -3.29 14.67 8.43
CA LYS A 27 -3.72 15.21 9.74
C LYS A 27 -2.71 14.92 10.85
N SER A 28 -2.04 13.77 10.81
CA SER A 28 -0.97 13.41 11.76
C SER A 28 0.36 14.16 11.53
N GLY A 29 0.44 15.03 10.52
CA GLY A 29 1.52 16.02 10.36
C GLY A 29 2.90 15.50 9.96
N PRO A 30 3.04 14.60 8.96
CA PRO A 30 4.35 14.25 8.42
C PRO A 30 5.03 15.47 7.81
N LYS A 31 6.35 15.46 7.70
CA LYS A 31 7.09 16.52 7.01
C LYS A 31 6.82 16.47 5.50
N ASN A 32 6.87 15.27 4.92
CA ASN A 32 6.61 15.04 3.50
C ASN A 32 5.71 13.82 3.32
N LEU A 33 4.67 13.96 2.48
CA LEU A 33 3.93 12.85 1.90
C LEU A 33 4.19 12.82 0.40
N VAL A 34 4.91 11.80 -0.07
CA VAL A 34 5.19 11.56 -1.47
C VAL A 34 4.23 10.50 -1.98
N ILE A 35 3.37 10.88 -2.91
CA ILE A 35 2.39 10.00 -3.53
C ILE A 35 2.97 9.50 -4.84
N LEU A 36 3.03 8.18 -4.98
CA LEU A 36 3.40 7.52 -6.22
C LEU A 36 2.15 6.83 -6.77
N ASP A 37 1.66 7.29 -7.91
CA ASP A 37 0.40 6.77 -8.45
C ASP A 37 0.43 6.74 -9.97
N ARG A 38 -0.31 5.81 -10.59
CA ARG A 38 -0.30 5.66 -12.05
C ARG A 38 -1.01 6.81 -12.75
N ILE A 39 -2.07 7.33 -12.13
CA ILE A 39 -2.92 8.38 -12.67
C ILE A 39 -2.92 9.53 -11.67
N GLU A 40 -2.64 10.74 -12.14
CA GLU A 40 -2.73 11.93 -11.31
C GLU A 40 -4.19 12.24 -10.97
N ASN A 41 -4.46 12.64 -9.73
CA ASN A 41 -5.75 13.18 -9.30
C ASN A 41 -5.53 14.56 -8.67
N PRO A 42 -5.53 15.64 -9.49
CA PRO A 42 -5.23 17.00 -9.02
C PRO A 42 -6.18 17.46 -7.91
N THR A 43 -7.46 17.08 -7.98
CA THR A 43 -8.48 17.40 -6.97
C THR A 43 -8.11 16.80 -5.61
N ALA A 44 -7.78 15.51 -5.58
CA ALA A 44 -7.37 14.84 -4.33
C ALA A 44 -6.05 15.40 -3.79
N ILE A 45 -5.07 15.69 -4.65
CA ILE A 45 -3.80 16.28 -4.23
C ILE A 45 -4.01 17.68 -3.64
N ALA A 46 -4.86 18.51 -4.25
CA ALA A 46 -5.20 19.83 -3.73
C ALA A 46 -5.92 19.74 -2.39
N GLU A 47 -6.84 18.79 -2.23
CA GLU A 47 -7.52 18.52 -0.96
C GLU A 47 -6.52 18.15 0.14
N LEU A 48 -5.61 17.21 -0.11
CA LEU A 48 -4.58 16.81 0.85
C LEU A 48 -3.68 17.98 1.27
N LYS A 49 -3.31 18.86 0.34
CA LYS A 49 -2.54 20.08 0.67
C LYS A 49 -3.34 21.06 1.53
N ALA A 50 -4.64 21.19 1.29
CA ALA A 50 -5.51 22.08 2.05
C ALA A 50 -5.77 21.57 3.48
N LEU A 51 -5.83 20.24 3.68
CA LEU A 51 -6.06 19.62 4.99
C LEU A 51 -4.97 19.95 6.01
N ASN A 52 -3.71 20.05 5.58
CA ASN A 52 -2.62 20.51 6.43
C ASN A 52 -1.53 21.22 5.61
N PRO A 53 -1.59 22.56 5.48
CA PRO A 53 -0.63 23.32 4.66
C PRO A 53 0.83 23.24 5.12
N LYS A 54 1.11 22.70 6.31
CA LYS A 54 2.47 22.46 6.81
C LYS A 54 3.09 21.19 6.23
N VAL A 55 2.28 20.27 5.72
CA VAL A 55 2.74 19.01 5.10
C VAL A 55 3.09 19.29 3.64
N THR A 56 4.29 18.91 3.23
CA THR A 56 4.65 18.94 1.81
C THR A 56 4.09 17.70 1.11
N VAL A 57 3.03 17.86 0.32
CA VAL A 57 2.45 16.79 -0.51
C VAL A 57 3.00 16.89 -1.93
N THR A 58 3.67 15.83 -2.39
CA THR A 58 4.23 15.74 -3.75
C THR A 58 3.70 14.51 -4.47
N PHE A 59 3.60 14.61 -5.80
CA PHE A 59 3.13 13.52 -6.66
C PHE A 59 4.20 13.17 -7.69
N TYR A 60 4.35 11.88 -7.97
CA TYR A 60 5.11 11.38 -9.09
C TYR A 60 4.31 10.28 -9.82
N PRO A 61 4.24 10.32 -11.16
CA PRO A 61 3.64 9.23 -11.91
C PRO A 61 4.46 7.96 -11.71
N TYR A 62 3.79 6.87 -11.36
CA TYR A 62 4.45 5.59 -11.10
C TYR A 62 3.55 4.41 -11.45
N ASP A 63 4.04 3.53 -12.32
CA ASP A 63 3.45 2.22 -12.57
C ASP A 63 4.30 1.15 -11.90
N VAL A 64 3.72 0.38 -10.98
CA VAL A 64 4.42 -0.67 -10.24
C VAL A 64 4.88 -1.83 -11.13
N THR A 65 4.37 -1.94 -12.37
CA THR A 65 4.77 -3.00 -13.29
C THR A 65 6.06 -2.69 -14.06
N VAL A 66 6.69 -1.53 -13.83
CA VAL A 66 7.99 -1.22 -14.44
C VAL A 66 9.12 -2.06 -13.84
N PRO A 67 10.23 -2.26 -14.56
CA PRO A 67 11.40 -2.95 -14.02
C PRO A 67 11.94 -2.27 -12.75
N VAL A 68 12.55 -3.06 -11.85
CA VAL A 68 13.16 -2.58 -10.60
C VAL A 68 14.09 -1.39 -10.84
N ALA A 69 14.90 -1.41 -11.90
CA ALA A 69 15.83 -0.33 -12.23
C ALA A 69 15.14 1.04 -12.43
N GLU A 70 13.97 1.07 -13.07
CA GLU A 70 13.20 2.32 -13.25
C GLU A 70 12.59 2.79 -11.93
N THR A 71 12.11 1.86 -11.09
CA THR A 71 11.66 2.19 -9.73
C THR A 71 12.82 2.78 -8.90
N THR A 72 14.00 2.16 -8.95
CA THR A 72 15.21 2.65 -8.25
C THR A 72 15.62 4.04 -8.74
N LYS A 73 15.49 4.34 -10.04
CA LYS A 73 15.77 5.67 -10.59
C LYS A 73 14.81 6.75 -10.06
N LEU A 74 13.52 6.44 -9.98
CA LEU A 74 12.54 7.33 -9.36
C LEU A 74 12.84 7.56 -7.87
N LEU A 75 13.08 6.47 -7.12
CA LEU A 75 13.43 6.55 -5.70
C LEU A 75 14.72 7.36 -5.49
N LYS A 76 15.75 7.20 -6.33
CA LYS A 76 16.98 8.01 -6.27
C LYS A 76 16.66 9.51 -6.36
N THR A 77 15.72 9.90 -7.21
CA THR A 77 15.27 11.30 -7.34
C THR A 77 14.60 11.79 -6.06
N ILE A 78 13.77 10.95 -5.43
CA ILE A 78 13.08 11.28 -4.17
C ILE A 78 14.08 11.38 -3.01
N PHE A 79 14.96 10.39 -2.83
CA PHE A 79 16.00 10.40 -1.80
C PHE A 79 16.99 11.56 -1.98
N ALA A 80 17.31 11.96 -3.21
CA ALA A 80 18.15 13.14 -3.45
C ALA A 80 17.53 14.44 -2.91
N LYS A 81 16.20 14.57 -2.95
CA LYS A 81 15.45 15.71 -2.41
C LYS A 81 15.22 15.61 -0.91
N LEU A 82 14.74 14.47 -0.42
CA LEU A 82 14.30 14.30 0.97
C LEU A 82 15.43 13.93 1.93
N LYS A 83 16.53 13.37 1.42
CA LYS A 83 17.68 12.78 2.14
C LYS A 83 17.33 11.52 2.95
N THR A 84 16.18 11.51 3.61
CA THR A 84 15.65 10.36 4.34
C THR A 84 14.22 10.05 3.92
N VAL A 85 13.85 8.79 4.00
CA VAL A 85 12.47 8.30 3.94
C VAL A 85 12.30 7.37 5.13
N ASP A 86 11.24 7.56 5.90
CA ASP A 86 10.98 6.79 7.13
C ASP A 86 10.05 5.60 6.88
N LEU A 87 9.08 5.75 5.97
CA LEU A 87 8.03 4.76 5.71
C LEU A 87 7.72 4.67 4.21
N LEU A 88 7.65 3.45 3.71
CA LEU A 88 7.07 3.10 2.42
C LEU A 88 5.76 2.37 2.67
N ILE A 89 4.68 2.85 2.05
CA ILE A 89 3.40 2.17 2.01
C ILE A 89 3.19 1.65 0.58
N ASN A 90 3.17 0.32 0.41
CA ASN A 90 2.83 -0.32 -0.86
C ASN A 90 1.33 -0.58 -0.90
N GLY A 91 0.59 0.28 -1.61
CA GLY A 91 -0.87 0.21 -1.71
C GLY A 91 -1.44 -0.18 -3.07
N ALA A 92 -0.60 -0.36 -4.10
CA ALA A 92 -1.09 -0.68 -5.44
C ALA A 92 -1.87 -2.01 -5.45
N GLY A 93 -3.03 -1.99 -6.09
CA GLY A 93 -3.87 -3.16 -6.20
C GLY A 93 -4.95 -3.02 -7.26
N ILE A 94 -5.23 -4.11 -7.98
CA ILE A 94 -6.40 -4.27 -8.84
C ILE A 94 -7.13 -5.54 -8.46
N LEU A 95 -8.42 -5.59 -8.77
CA LEU A 95 -9.28 -6.75 -8.55
C LEU A 95 -10.04 -7.00 -9.85
N ASP A 96 -9.48 -7.89 -10.66
CA ASP A 96 -10.02 -8.30 -11.96
C ASP A 96 -9.41 -9.65 -12.33
N ASP A 97 -10.17 -10.73 -12.11
CA ASP A 97 -9.69 -12.09 -12.35
C ASP A 97 -9.80 -12.51 -13.83
N HIS A 98 -10.26 -11.62 -14.72
CA HIS A 98 -10.06 -11.78 -16.17
C HIS A 98 -8.64 -11.37 -16.59
N GLN A 99 -7.97 -10.50 -15.81
CA GLN A 99 -6.62 -10.01 -16.10
C GLN A 99 -5.57 -10.71 -15.22
N ILE A 100 -5.41 -12.02 -15.38
CA ILE A 100 -4.59 -12.88 -14.52
C ILE A 100 -3.17 -12.32 -14.34
N GLU A 101 -2.44 -12.12 -15.44
CA GLU A 101 -1.06 -11.64 -15.41
C GLU A 101 -0.96 -10.24 -14.81
N ARG A 102 -1.92 -9.37 -15.12
CA ARG A 102 -1.92 -8.00 -14.61
C ARG A 102 -2.19 -7.97 -13.10
N THR A 103 -3.12 -8.80 -12.62
CA THR A 103 -3.44 -8.92 -11.19
C THR A 103 -2.21 -9.39 -10.41
N ILE A 104 -1.50 -10.40 -10.89
CA ILE A 104 -0.25 -10.85 -10.28
C ILE A 104 0.83 -9.77 -10.37
N ALA A 105 0.99 -9.14 -11.53
CA ALA A 105 2.02 -8.13 -11.77
C ALA A 105 1.84 -6.90 -10.87
N VAL A 106 0.62 -6.41 -10.68
CA VAL A 106 0.34 -5.23 -9.86
C VAL A 106 0.35 -5.59 -8.37
N ASN A 107 -0.43 -6.59 -7.97
CA ASN A 107 -0.69 -6.84 -6.55
C ASN A 107 0.51 -7.47 -5.83
N PHE A 108 1.27 -8.31 -6.55
CA PHE A 108 2.38 -9.06 -5.97
C PHE A 108 3.74 -8.62 -6.52
N THR A 109 4.00 -8.81 -7.81
CA THR A 109 5.33 -8.53 -8.39
C THR A 109 5.72 -7.06 -8.20
N GLY A 110 4.78 -6.13 -8.39
CA GLY A 110 4.97 -4.71 -8.17
C GLY A 110 5.37 -4.41 -6.72
N THR A 111 4.63 -4.92 -5.74
CA THR A 111 4.95 -4.80 -4.30
C THR A 111 6.35 -5.32 -3.98
N VAL A 112 6.74 -6.48 -4.52
CA VAL A 112 8.07 -7.06 -4.35
C VAL A 112 9.14 -6.19 -5.00
N ASN A 113 8.91 -5.70 -6.22
CA ASN A 113 9.86 -4.88 -6.97
C ASN A 113 10.07 -3.51 -6.34
N THR A 114 9.01 -2.83 -5.89
CA THR A 114 9.11 -1.56 -5.18
C THR A 114 9.86 -1.72 -3.86
N THR A 115 9.59 -2.80 -3.13
CA THR A 115 10.33 -3.15 -1.92
C THR A 115 11.81 -3.41 -2.22
N THR A 116 12.11 -4.21 -3.24
CA THR A 116 13.48 -4.52 -3.67
C THR A 116 14.22 -3.24 -4.04
N ALA A 117 13.57 -2.33 -4.77
CA ALA A 117 14.15 -1.06 -5.17
C ALA A 117 14.45 -0.14 -3.97
N ILE A 118 13.57 -0.04 -2.98
CA ILE A 118 13.82 0.85 -1.83
C ILE A 118 14.88 0.31 -0.88
N VAL A 119 15.00 -1.03 -0.77
CA VAL A 119 16.01 -1.68 0.06
C VAL A 119 17.43 -1.30 -0.39
N GLU A 120 17.66 -0.96 -1.66
CA GLU A 120 18.95 -0.42 -2.13
C GLU A 120 19.39 0.85 -1.37
N PHE A 121 18.45 1.64 -0.86
CA PHE A 121 18.71 2.87 -0.11
C PHE A 121 18.66 2.67 1.41
N TRP A 122 18.04 1.58 1.88
CA TRP A 122 17.80 1.32 3.29
C TRP A 122 18.64 0.19 3.89
N ASP A 123 19.18 -0.72 3.07
CA ASP A 123 19.88 -1.91 3.55
C ASP A 123 21.11 -1.53 4.41
N LYS A 124 21.05 -1.87 5.70
CA LYS A 124 22.15 -1.59 6.64
C LYS A 124 23.46 -2.29 6.26
N ARG A 125 23.40 -3.39 5.50
CA ARG A 125 24.61 -4.06 4.97
C ARG A 125 25.35 -3.20 3.94
N LYS A 126 24.65 -2.25 3.33
CA LYS A 126 25.18 -1.23 2.41
C LYS A 126 25.40 0.13 3.11
N GLY A 127 25.32 0.18 4.43
CA GLY A 127 25.39 1.42 5.21
C GLY A 127 24.12 2.26 5.20
N GLY A 128 22.99 1.71 4.73
CA GLY A 128 21.68 2.36 4.78
C GLY A 128 21.15 2.48 6.22
N PRO A 129 20.24 3.43 6.48
CA PRO A 129 19.72 3.70 7.83
C PRO A 129 18.66 2.69 8.32
N GLY A 130 18.28 1.70 7.50
CA GLY A 130 17.06 0.94 7.70
C GLY A 130 15.80 1.71 7.30
N GLY A 131 14.63 1.13 7.58
CA GLY A 131 13.34 1.74 7.25
C GLY A 131 12.13 0.90 7.68
N VAL A 132 10.94 1.39 7.35
CA VAL A 132 9.67 0.71 7.65
C VAL A 132 8.87 0.50 6.37
N ILE A 133 8.32 -0.70 6.19
CA ILE A 133 7.42 -1.05 5.09
C ILE A 133 6.04 -1.43 5.64
N ALA A 134 5.00 -0.77 5.16
CA ALA A 134 3.62 -1.17 5.36
C ALA A 134 3.04 -1.68 4.03
N ASN A 135 2.72 -2.96 3.94
CA ASN A 135 2.12 -3.54 2.73
C ASN A 135 0.61 -3.67 2.89
N ILE A 136 -0.15 -3.05 1.97
CA ILE A 136 -1.61 -3.22 1.91
C ILE A 136 -1.93 -4.54 1.21
N CYS A 137 -2.14 -5.56 2.04
CA CYS A 137 -2.54 -6.90 1.63
C CYS A 137 -4.09 -6.96 1.59
N SER A 138 -4.71 -7.98 2.17
CA SER A 138 -6.17 -8.12 2.29
C SER A 138 -6.49 -9.30 3.20
N VAL A 139 -7.67 -9.30 3.84
CA VAL A 139 -8.18 -10.50 4.53
C VAL A 139 -8.32 -11.69 3.59
N THR A 140 -8.43 -11.47 2.27
CA THR A 140 -8.45 -12.54 1.27
C THR A 140 -7.14 -13.33 1.20
N GLY A 141 -6.06 -12.75 1.73
CA GLY A 141 -4.78 -13.44 1.88
C GLY A 141 -4.77 -14.46 3.03
N PHE A 142 -5.70 -14.37 3.98
CA PHE A 142 -5.91 -15.38 5.03
C PHE A 142 -6.83 -16.49 4.51
N ASN A 143 -7.99 -16.09 3.99
CA ASN A 143 -9.01 -16.96 3.47
C ASN A 143 -9.59 -16.35 2.19
N ALA A 144 -9.46 -17.07 1.08
CA ALA A 144 -9.80 -16.53 -0.24
C ALA A 144 -11.30 -16.27 -0.39
N ILE A 145 -11.63 -15.22 -1.15
CA ILE A 145 -12.91 -15.16 -1.85
C ILE A 145 -12.72 -16.04 -3.09
N TYR A 146 -13.26 -17.26 -3.05
CA TYR A 146 -12.95 -18.30 -4.02
C TYR A 146 -13.46 -18.01 -5.43
N GLN A 147 -14.36 -17.04 -5.59
CA GLN A 147 -14.81 -16.52 -6.88
C GLN A 147 -13.78 -15.60 -7.56
N VAL A 148 -12.85 -15.03 -6.79
CA VAL A 148 -11.68 -14.26 -7.27
C VAL A 148 -10.37 -14.89 -6.77
N PRO A 149 -10.09 -16.14 -7.19
CA PRO A 149 -8.94 -16.91 -6.69
C PRO A 149 -7.60 -16.29 -7.05
N VAL A 150 -7.45 -15.62 -8.20
CA VAL A 150 -6.19 -14.99 -8.63
C VAL A 150 -5.89 -13.76 -7.77
N TYR A 151 -6.88 -12.89 -7.57
CA TYR A 151 -6.77 -11.79 -6.61
C TYR A 151 -6.37 -12.29 -5.22
N SER A 152 -7.12 -13.26 -4.68
CA SER A 152 -6.88 -13.79 -3.33
C SER A 152 -5.49 -14.42 -3.20
N ALA A 153 -5.06 -15.20 -4.19
CA ALA A 153 -3.71 -15.76 -4.23
C ALA A 153 -2.62 -14.68 -4.27
N SER A 154 -2.83 -13.60 -5.05
CA SER A 154 -1.88 -12.48 -5.11
C SER A 154 -1.73 -11.78 -3.75
N LYS A 155 -2.82 -11.64 -2.99
CA LYS A 155 -2.81 -11.05 -1.64
C LYS A 155 -2.21 -11.99 -0.59
N ALA A 156 -2.43 -13.30 -0.70
CA ALA A 156 -1.74 -14.30 0.12
C ALA A 156 -0.22 -14.27 -0.12
N ALA A 157 0.22 -14.10 -1.37
CA ALA A 157 1.63 -13.97 -1.70
C ALA A 157 2.25 -12.71 -1.09
N ALA A 158 1.58 -11.55 -1.20
CA ALA A 158 2.04 -10.30 -0.58
C ALA A 158 2.10 -10.40 0.96
N LEU A 159 1.14 -11.07 1.59
CA LEU A 159 1.15 -11.34 3.03
C LEU A 159 2.35 -12.20 3.44
N SER A 160 2.57 -13.33 2.76
CA SER A 160 3.72 -14.21 3.02
C SER A 160 5.06 -13.50 2.82
N PHE A 161 5.16 -12.69 1.76
CA PHE A 161 6.32 -11.85 1.51
C PHE A 161 6.57 -10.86 2.66
N THR A 162 5.53 -10.20 3.16
CA THR A 162 5.62 -9.24 4.27
C THR A 162 6.11 -9.91 5.57
N ASN A 163 5.62 -11.11 5.87
CA ASN A 163 6.08 -11.90 7.02
C ASN A 163 7.56 -12.26 6.91
N SER A 164 8.04 -12.55 5.70
CA SER A 164 9.45 -12.83 5.44
C SER A 164 10.31 -11.57 5.63
N LEU A 165 9.88 -10.42 5.12
CA LEU A 165 10.59 -9.13 5.32
C LEU A 165 10.80 -8.82 6.80
N ALA A 166 9.76 -8.98 7.62
CA ALA A 166 9.85 -8.72 9.05
C ALA A 166 10.90 -9.59 9.76
N ARG A 167 11.03 -10.86 9.34
CA ARG A 167 12.05 -11.79 9.85
C ARG A 167 13.46 -11.45 9.36
N LEU A 168 13.57 -10.77 8.22
CA LEU A 168 14.83 -10.30 7.66
C LEU A 168 15.29 -8.96 8.27
N ALA A 169 14.46 -8.30 9.10
CA ALA A 169 14.81 -7.02 9.72
C ALA A 169 16.16 -7.02 10.48
N PRO A 170 16.56 -8.08 11.21
CA PRO A 170 17.89 -8.15 11.83
C PRO A 170 19.04 -8.18 10.82
N ILE A 171 18.79 -8.51 9.56
CA ILE A 171 19.78 -8.57 8.48
C ILE A 171 19.79 -7.25 7.70
N THR A 172 18.63 -6.76 7.28
CA THR A 172 18.49 -5.60 6.38
C THR A 172 18.35 -4.27 7.11
N GLY A 173 17.94 -4.27 8.39
CA GLY A 173 17.53 -3.06 9.10
C GLY A 173 16.15 -2.54 8.68
N VAL A 174 15.42 -3.26 7.83
CA VAL A 174 14.11 -2.87 7.33
C VAL A 174 13.03 -3.70 8.02
N THR A 175 12.18 -3.03 8.78
CA THR A 175 11.02 -3.64 9.44
C THR A 175 9.81 -3.62 8.50
N ALA A 176 8.89 -4.56 8.68
CA ALA A 176 7.68 -4.63 7.86
C ALA A 176 6.48 -5.16 8.65
N TYR A 177 5.29 -4.74 8.26
CA TYR A 177 4.02 -5.30 8.72
C TYR A 177 2.97 -5.23 7.60
N SER A 178 1.97 -6.08 7.70
CA SER A 178 0.87 -6.13 6.73
C SER A 178 -0.36 -5.44 7.28
N ILE A 179 -1.04 -4.69 6.41
CA ILE A 179 -2.37 -4.15 6.64
C ILE A 179 -3.34 -4.93 5.77
N ASN A 180 -4.35 -5.54 6.39
CA ASN A 180 -5.26 -6.47 5.73
C ASN A 180 -6.70 -5.97 5.93
N PRO A 181 -7.15 -5.02 5.08
CA PRO A 181 -8.54 -4.58 5.11
C PRO A 181 -9.49 -5.71 4.76
N GLY A 182 -10.60 -5.75 5.49
CA GLY A 182 -11.81 -6.46 5.13
C GLY A 182 -12.61 -5.75 4.04
N ILE A 183 -13.88 -6.12 3.89
CA ILE A 183 -14.71 -5.55 2.84
C ILE A 183 -15.02 -4.09 3.17
N THR A 184 -14.40 -3.20 2.39
CA THR A 184 -14.51 -1.75 2.56
C THR A 184 -15.24 -1.15 1.37
N ARG A 185 -16.24 -0.31 1.63
CA ARG A 185 -17.08 0.33 0.60
C ARG A 185 -16.27 1.30 -0.26
N THR A 186 -15.69 0.79 -1.35
CA THR A 186 -14.88 1.52 -2.33
C THR A 186 -15.31 1.17 -3.75
N PRO A 187 -14.93 1.97 -4.77
CA PRO A 187 -15.13 1.61 -6.18
C PRO A 187 -14.63 0.20 -6.56
N LEU A 188 -13.58 -0.30 -5.88
CA LEU A 188 -12.97 -1.61 -6.16
C LEU A 188 -13.94 -2.78 -5.96
N VAL A 189 -14.86 -2.69 -5.00
CA VAL A 189 -15.75 -3.81 -4.61
C VAL A 189 -17.15 -3.73 -5.23
N HIS A 190 -17.47 -2.67 -5.99
CA HIS A 190 -18.81 -2.50 -6.56
C HIS A 190 -19.08 -3.42 -7.76
N LYS A 191 -18.14 -3.50 -8.71
CA LYS A 191 -18.25 -4.36 -9.88
C LYS A 191 -16.87 -4.78 -10.35
N PHE A 192 -16.67 -6.09 -10.45
CA PHE A 192 -15.43 -6.69 -10.86
C PHE A 192 -15.69 -8.08 -11.45
N ASN A 193 -14.71 -8.60 -12.18
CA ASN A 193 -14.83 -9.88 -12.85
C ASN A 193 -14.34 -11.02 -11.96
N SER A 194 -15.16 -12.06 -11.83
CA SER A 194 -14.76 -13.33 -11.22
C SER A 194 -13.99 -14.18 -12.22
N TRP A 195 -13.18 -15.11 -11.70
CA TRP A 195 -12.41 -16.01 -12.55
C TRP A 195 -13.34 -16.92 -13.35
N LEU A 196 -13.19 -16.93 -14.68
CA LEU A 196 -14.06 -17.70 -15.60
C LEU A 196 -15.56 -17.40 -15.43
N ASP A 197 -15.91 -16.20 -14.97
CA ASP A 197 -17.30 -15.77 -14.72
C ASP A 197 -18.08 -16.70 -13.78
N VAL A 198 -17.40 -17.41 -12.87
CA VAL A 198 -18.03 -18.38 -11.94
C VAL A 198 -19.10 -17.76 -11.03
N GLU A 199 -19.03 -16.45 -10.81
CA GLU A 199 -20.08 -15.67 -10.15
C GLU A 199 -19.99 -14.22 -10.62
N PRO A 200 -20.87 -13.72 -11.49
CA PRO A 200 -20.81 -12.34 -11.98
C PRO A 200 -21.24 -11.29 -10.94
N ARG A 201 -21.82 -11.71 -9.82
CA ARG A 201 -22.39 -10.81 -8.78
C ARG A 201 -21.58 -10.76 -7.49
N VAL A 202 -20.30 -11.15 -7.50
CA VAL A 202 -19.50 -11.18 -6.25
C VAL A 202 -19.54 -9.84 -5.51
N GLY A 203 -19.43 -8.71 -6.22
CA GLY A 203 -19.49 -7.39 -5.59
C GLY A 203 -20.83 -7.08 -4.91
N GLU A 204 -21.95 -7.48 -5.52
CA GLU A 204 -23.29 -7.35 -4.93
C GLU A 204 -23.40 -8.23 -3.67
N LEU A 205 -23.06 -9.52 -3.78
CA LEU A 205 -23.13 -10.48 -2.69
C LEU A 205 -22.27 -10.09 -1.48
N LEU A 206 -21.07 -9.56 -1.71
CA LEU A 206 -20.21 -9.08 -0.62
C LEU A 206 -20.83 -7.90 0.13
N LEU A 207 -21.58 -7.04 -0.56
CA LEU A 207 -22.21 -5.85 0.03
C LEU A 207 -23.54 -6.17 0.75
N GLU A 208 -24.06 -7.39 0.63
CA GLU A 208 -25.20 -7.88 1.43
C GLU A 208 -24.81 -8.23 2.87
N HIS A 209 -23.51 -8.32 3.15
CA HIS A 209 -22.96 -8.62 4.48
C HIS A 209 -22.44 -7.36 5.18
N PRO A 210 -22.18 -7.41 6.51
CA PRO A 210 -21.56 -6.30 7.22
C PRO A 210 -20.22 -5.88 6.57
N THR A 211 -20.06 -4.57 6.39
CA THR A 211 -18.87 -3.94 5.78
C THR A 211 -18.50 -2.67 6.54
N GLN A 212 -17.27 -2.20 6.36
CA GLN A 212 -16.79 -0.94 6.97
C GLN A 212 -16.75 0.23 5.97
N THR A 213 -16.71 1.45 6.49
CA THR A 213 -16.39 2.66 5.72
C THR A 213 -14.90 2.74 5.42
N THR A 214 -14.53 3.50 4.38
CA THR A 214 -13.14 3.86 4.11
C THR A 214 -12.51 4.68 5.23
N LEU A 215 -13.30 5.51 5.91
CA LEU A 215 -12.83 6.32 7.03
C LEU A 215 -12.45 5.46 8.24
N GLU A 216 -13.29 4.48 8.63
CA GLU A 216 -12.98 3.53 9.70
C GLU A 216 -11.70 2.74 9.38
N CYS A 217 -11.61 2.23 8.15
CA CYS A 217 -10.40 1.55 7.68
C CYS A 217 -9.17 2.47 7.77
N ALA A 218 -9.27 3.72 7.31
CA ALA A 218 -8.17 4.69 7.31
C ALA A 218 -7.70 5.05 8.73
N GLN A 219 -8.62 5.27 9.65
CA GLN A 219 -8.31 5.55 11.06
C GLN A 219 -7.58 4.38 11.70
N ASN A 220 -8.03 3.14 11.44
CA ASN A 220 -7.36 1.95 11.94
C ASN A 220 -6.00 1.71 11.23
N PHE A 221 -5.88 2.09 9.96
CA PHE A 221 -4.62 2.06 9.21
C PHE A 221 -3.56 2.95 9.88
N VAL A 222 -3.92 4.20 10.19
CA VAL A 222 -3.00 5.13 10.86
C VAL A 222 -2.63 4.64 12.25
N LYS A 223 -3.59 4.10 13.02
CA LYS A 223 -3.27 3.46 14.32
C LYS A 223 -2.27 2.31 14.18
N ALA A 224 -2.37 1.50 13.12
CA ALA A 224 -1.43 0.42 12.86
C ALA A 224 -0.02 0.95 12.50
N ILE A 225 0.07 2.03 11.71
CA ILE A 225 1.35 2.73 11.47
C ILE A 225 1.93 3.25 12.80
N GLU A 226 1.10 3.85 13.64
CA GLU A 226 1.51 4.40 14.93
C GLU A 226 1.90 3.32 15.95
N ALA A 227 1.34 2.12 15.85
CA ALA A 227 1.80 0.97 16.62
C ALA A 227 3.21 0.51 16.20
N ASN A 228 3.54 0.57 14.90
CA ASN A 228 4.86 0.22 14.34
C ASN A 228 5.45 -1.08 14.88
N GLN A 229 4.66 -2.14 14.84
CA GLN A 229 5.05 -3.46 15.33
C GLN A 229 5.60 -4.31 14.18
N ASN A 230 6.92 -4.55 14.17
CA ASN A 230 7.55 -5.41 13.16
C ASN A 230 6.94 -6.82 13.18
N GLY A 231 6.57 -7.33 12.01
CA GLY A 231 5.95 -8.65 11.84
C GLY A 231 4.47 -8.70 12.17
N ALA A 232 3.84 -7.58 12.52
CA ALA A 232 2.41 -7.54 12.77
C ALA A 232 1.61 -7.84 11.49
N ILE A 233 0.49 -8.53 11.71
CA ILE A 233 -0.51 -8.87 10.70
C ILE A 233 -1.79 -8.19 11.16
N TRP A 234 -2.04 -6.98 10.68
CA TRP A 234 -3.19 -6.18 11.11
C TRP A 234 -4.40 -6.53 10.27
N GLN A 235 -5.45 -7.07 10.89
CA GLN A 235 -6.78 -7.16 10.29
C GLN A 235 -7.55 -5.88 10.62
N LEU A 236 -8.08 -5.22 9.59
CA LEU A 236 -8.92 -4.02 9.72
C LEU A 236 -10.26 -4.39 9.10
N ASP A 237 -11.22 -4.83 9.89
CA ASP A 237 -12.51 -5.35 9.43
C ASP A 237 -13.60 -5.01 10.45
#